data_AF-A0A3D0QI39-F1
#
_entry.id   AF-A0A3D0QI39-F1
#
_cell.length_a   1.000
_cell.length_b   1.000
_cell.length_c   1.000
_cell.angle_alpha   90.00
_cell.angle_beta   90.00
_cell.angle_gamma   90.00
#
_symmetry.space_group_name_H-M   'P 1'
#
loop_
_entity.id
_entity.type
_entity.pdbx_description
1 polymer ?
#
loop_
_entity_poly.entity_id
_entity_poly.type
_entity_poly.pdbx_seq_one_letter_code
_entity_poly.pdbx_strand_id
1 'polypeptide(L)'
;MKTLVTSFQVRIFGLFLLMIAAGGTLVGQSVNVTIPNASALPGATLTIPVNVGDLTGLNVTAFEFEVVCDSTIIRFTGVESSGTLSQGLGPVANYFVAPRSAGRMKVTCASATPISGSGVLIYL
;
A
#
# COMPACT_ATOMS: atom_id res chain seq x y z
N MET A 1 26.58 -24.54 54.75
CA MET A 1 26.98 -23.72 53.58
C MET A 1 27.15 -24.66 52.38
N LYS A 2 26.55 -24.32 51.23
CA LYS A 2 26.53 -25.01 49.91
C LYS A 2 25.31 -25.90 49.60
N THR A 3 24.17 -25.21 49.51
CA THR A 3 23.23 -25.10 48.38
C THR A 3 23.23 -26.18 47.29
N LEU A 4 22.09 -26.88 47.20
CA LEU A 4 21.56 -27.59 46.04
C LEU A 4 21.23 -26.58 44.93
N VAL A 5 21.81 -26.74 43.73
CA VAL A 5 21.31 -26.07 42.51
C VAL A 5 21.18 -27.13 41.43
N THR A 6 20.01 -27.75 41.37
CA THR A 6 19.57 -28.56 40.24
C THR A 6 18.19 -28.05 39.82
N SER A 7 18.03 -27.79 38.52
CA SER A 7 16.76 -27.52 37.80
C SER A 7 16.10 -26.13 37.92
N PHE A 8 16.48 -25.21 37.03
CA PHE A 8 15.64 -24.03 36.68
C PHE A 8 15.94 -23.53 35.26
N GLN A 9 15.63 -24.29 34.21
CA GLN A 9 15.83 -23.83 32.82
C GLN A 9 14.76 -24.22 31.78
N VAL A 10 13.52 -24.60 32.15
CA VAL A 10 12.52 -25.00 31.13
C VAL A 10 11.08 -24.57 31.46
N ARG A 11 10.84 -23.29 31.80
CA ARG A 11 9.45 -22.82 32.07
C ARG A 11 8.99 -21.55 31.36
N ILE A 12 9.84 -20.86 30.60
CA ILE A 12 9.45 -19.63 29.90
C ILE A 12 9.21 -19.82 28.40
N PHE A 13 9.76 -20.88 27.78
CA PHE A 13 9.53 -21.16 26.35
C PHE A 13 8.17 -21.80 26.03
N GLY A 14 7.52 -22.43 27.02
CA GLY A 14 6.23 -23.13 26.81
C GLY A 14 5.03 -22.21 26.62
N LEU A 15 5.07 -20.97 27.13
CA LEU A 15 3.93 -20.04 27.07
C LEU A 15 3.87 -19.26 25.74
N PHE A 16 5.01 -19.07 25.07
CA PHE A 16 5.06 -18.40 23.76
C PHE A 16 4.62 -19.32 22.61
N LEU A 17 4.82 -20.64 22.76
CA LEU A 17 4.37 -21.63 21.78
C LEU A 17 2.86 -21.94 21.88
N LEU A 18 2.22 -21.62 23.00
CA LEU A 18 0.77 -21.79 23.18
C LEU A 18 -0.04 -20.67 22.50
N MET A 19 0.53 -19.48 22.32
CA MET A 19 -0.13 -18.35 21.65
C MET A 19 -0.14 -18.47 20.12
N ILE A 20 0.77 -19.26 19.54
CA ILE A 20 0.79 -19.54 18.08
C ILE A 20 -0.21 -20.66 17.73
N ALA A 21 -0.61 -21.48 18.71
CA ALA A 21 -1.59 -22.55 18.54
C ALA A 21 -3.06 -22.11 18.75
N ALA A 22 -3.29 -20.89 19.24
CA ALA A 22 -4.62 -20.28 19.20
C ALA A 22 -4.89 -19.87 17.75
N GLY A 23 -5.54 -20.77 17.01
CA GLY A 23 -5.84 -20.65 15.58
C GLY A 23 -6.57 -19.36 15.20
N GLY A 24 -5.82 -18.27 15.12
CA GLY A 24 -6.21 -17.10 14.37
C GLY A 24 -6.32 -17.54 12.92
N THR A 25 -7.52 -17.46 12.37
CA THR A 25 -7.66 -17.46 10.92
C THR A 25 -6.83 -16.28 10.41
N LEU A 26 -5.74 -16.58 9.70
CA LEU A 26 -5.05 -15.58 8.90
C LEU A 26 -6.00 -15.23 7.76
N VAL A 27 -6.98 -14.37 8.03
CA VAL A 27 -7.73 -13.71 6.98
C VAL A 27 -6.75 -12.72 6.39
N GLY A 28 -6.05 -13.13 5.32
CA GLY A 28 -5.28 -12.21 4.51
C GLY A 28 -6.26 -11.17 3.99
N GLN A 29 -6.25 -9.98 4.59
CA GLN A 29 -7.20 -8.94 4.24
C GLN A 29 -6.78 -8.37 2.88
N SER A 30 -7.41 -8.85 1.81
CA SER A 30 -7.15 -8.38 0.46
C SER A 30 -7.83 -7.05 0.25
N VAL A 31 -7.04 -6.00 -0.01
CA VAL A 31 -7.55 -4.71 -0.47
C VAL A 31 -7.68 -4.76 -1.99
N ASN A 32 -8.88 -4.52 -2.51
CA ASN A 32 -9.08 -4.40 -3.94
C ASN A 32 -8.52 -3.06 -4.44
N VAL A 33 -7.78 -3.06 -5.56
CA VAL A 33 -7.23 -1.86 -6.20
C VAL A 33 -7.58 -1.92 -7.69
N THR A 34 -8.16 -0.85 -8.24
CA THR A 34 -8.63 -0.83 -9.63
C THR A 34 -8.33 0.48 -10.32
N ILE A 35 -8.14 0.43 -11.64
CA ILE A 35 -8.02 1.57 -12.53
C ILE A 35 -9.11 1.42 -13.60
N PRO A 36 -10.02 2.39 -13.79
CA PRO A 36 -11.06 2.28 -14.80
C PRO A 36 -10.50 2.53 -16.20
N ASN A 37 -11.21 2.02 -17.22
CA ASN A 37 -10.95 2.38 -18.60
C ASN A 37 -11.35 3.84 -18.86
N ALA A 38 -10.55 4.54 -19.65
CA ALA A 38 -10.83 5.90 -20.09
C ALA A 38 -10.52 6.06 -21.58
N SER A 39 -11.14 7.06 -22.20
CA SER A 39 -10.91 7.41 -23.59
C SER A 39 -10.87 8.93 -23.74
N ALA A 40 -10.00 9.41 -24.62
CA ALA A 40 -9.91 10.82 -24.98
C ALA A 40 -9.41 10.98 -26.41
N LEU A 41 -9.55 12.20 -26.92
CA LEU A 41 -8.95 12.60 -28.19
C LEU A 41 -7.44 12.77 -28.04
N PRO A 42 -6.65 12.52 -29.11
CA PRO A 42 -5.22 12.80 -29.10
C PRO A 42 -4.92 14.25 -28.67
N GLY A 43 -3.95 14.41 -27.77
CA GLY A 43 -3.54 15.71 -27.23
C GLY A 43 -4.34 16.20 -26.02
N ALA A 44 -5.43 15.54 -25.64
CA ALA A 44 -6.14 15.86 -24.40
C ALA A 44 -5.42 15.31 -23.16
N THR A 45 -5.54 16.02 -22.04
CA THR A 45 -5.13 15.53 -20.72
C THR A 45 -6.30 14.81 -20.05
N LEU A 46 -6.03 13.64 -19.50
CA LEU A 46 -6.98 12.83 -18.74
C LEU A 46 -6.54 12.75 -17.29
N THR A 47 -7.52 12.65 -16.39
CA THR A 47 -7.30 12.38 -14.96
C THR A 47 -7.87 11.01 -14.66
N ILE A 48 -7.01 10.06 -14.28
CA ILE A 48 -7.40 8.65 -14.10
C ILE A 48 -7.41 8.30 -12.61
N PRO A 49 -8.54 7.91 -12.01
CA PRO A 49 -8.57 7.53 -10.60
C PRO A 49 -7.98 6.13 -10.39
N VAL A 50 -7.12 6.01 -9.38
CA VAL A 50 -6.79 4.72 -8.76
C VAL A 50 -7.76 4.51 -7.60
N ASN A 51 -8.65 3.53 -7.72
CA ASN A 51 -9.65 3.24 -6.70
C ASN A 51 -9.17 2.12 -5.76
N VAL A 52 -9.54 2.22 -4.49
CA VAL A 52 -9.30 1.18 -3.49
C VAL A 52 -10.60 0.79 -2.78
N GLY A 53 -10.64 -0.46 -2.31
CA GLY A 53 -11.63 -0.93 -1.34
C GLY A 53 -11.50 -0.22 0.01
N ASP A 54 -12.36 -0.58 0.97
CA ASP A 54 -12.36 0.05 2.29
C ASP A 54 -11.10 -0.30 3.10
N LEU A 55 -10.37 0.73 3.51
CA LEU A 55 -9.16 0.67 4.34
C LEU A 55 -9.46 0.90 5.83
N THR A 56 -10.72 1.16 6.19
CA THR A 56 -11.12 1.43 7.58
C THR A 56 -10.82 0.24 8.50
N GLY A 57 -10.08 0.50 9.57
CA GLY A 57 -9.70 -0.53 10.55
C GLY A 57 -8.54 -1.43 10.10
N LEU A 58 -7.97 -1.20 8.91
CA LEU A 58 -6.88 -2.03 8.37
C LEU A 58 -5.49 -1.56 8.80
N ASN A 59 -5.41 -0.41 9.47
CA ASN A 59 -4.15 0.24 9.87
C ASN A 59 -3.17 0.45 8.70
N VAL A 60 -3.69 0.76 7.50
CA VAL A 60 -2.87 1.05 6.32
C VAL A 60 -2.24 2.43 6.47
N THR A 61 -0.92 2.49 6.64
CA THR A 61 -0.17 3.75 6.83
C THR A 61 0.68 4.14 5.63
N ALA A 62 0.85 3.24 4.66
CA ALA A 62 1.62 3.49 3.46
C ALA A 62 1.05 2.70 2.28
N PHE A 63 1.27 3.23 1.09
CA PHE A 63 1.03 2.50 -0.15
C PHE A 63 2.16 2.77 -1.14
N GLU A 64 2.41 1.77 -1.98
CA GLU A 64 3.28 1.88 -3.13
C GLU A 64 2.68 1.09 -4.29
N PHE A 65 2.67 1.68 -5.48
CA PHE A 65 2.31 0.97 -6.70
C PHE A 65 3.10 1.49 -7.90
N GLU A 66 3.22 0.66 -8.92
CA GLU A 66 3.81 1.03 -10.21
C GLU A 66 2.74 0.92 -11.30
N VAL A 67 2.64 1.97 -12.12
CA VAL A 67 1.77 2.00 -13.29
C VAL A 67 2.65 1.98 -14.53
N VAL A 68 2.27 1.13 -15.48
CA VAL A 68 2.95 0.98 -16.76
C VAL A 68 1.98 1.33 -17.87
N CYS A 69 2.44 2.09 -18.86
CA CYS A 69 1.69 2.43 -20.06
C CYS A 69 2.55 2.33 -21.32
N ASP A 70 1.88 2.31 -22.47
CA ASP A 70 2.53 2.53 -23.75
C ASP A 70 2.85 4.03 -23.90
N SER A 71 4.13 4.36 -23.80
CA SER A 71 4.62 5.74 -23.87
C SER A 71 4.57 6.37 -25.26
N THR A 72 4.25 5.59 -26.29
CA THR A 72 3.98 6.12 -27.64
C THR A 72 2.56 6.68 -27.77
N ILE A 73 1.66 6.32 -26.85
CA ILE A 73 0.24 6.72 -26.85
C ILE A 73 -0.05 7.71 -25.73
N ILE A 74 0.41 7.43 -24.51
CA ILE A 74 0.14 8.26 -23.33
C ILE A 74 1.40 8.53 -22.52
N ARG A 75 1.45 9.70 -21.88
CA ARG A 75 2.54 10.09 -20.98
C ARG A 75 1.96 10.55 -19.66
N PHE A 76 2.54 10.07 -18.55
CA PHE A 76 2.20 10.56 -17.23
C PHE A 76 2.65 12.02 -17.06
N THR A 77 1.77 12.86 -16.51
CA THR A 77 2.02 14.28 -16.27
C THR A 77 2.16 14.62 -14.79
N GLY A 78 1.64 13.80 -13.88
CA GLY A 78 1.60 14.10 -12.47
C GLY A 78 0.86 13.05 -11.65
N VAL A 79 0.62 13.39 -10.39
CA VAL A 79 -0.42 12.80 -9.56
C VAL A 79 -1.16 13.94 -8.86
N GLU A 80 -2.46 13.76 -8.61
CA GLU A 80 -3.31 14.72 -7.89
C GLU A 80 -4.01 14.02 -6.72
N SER A 81 -4.03 14.68 -5.56
CA SER A 81 -4.58 14.13 -4.30
C SER A 81 -5.78 14.91 -3.77
N SER A 82 -6.13 16.03 -4.39
CA SER A 82 -7.31 16.81 -4.03
C SER A 82 -8.58 15.98 -4.19
N GLY A 83 -9.38 15.88 -3.13
CA GLY A 83 -10.60 15.08 -3.07
C GLY A 83 -10.39 13.57 -2.99
N THR A 84 -9.18 13.09 -2.68
CA THR A 84 -8.87 11.65 -2.57
C THR A 84 -8.51 11.24 -1.14
N LEU A 85 -8.36 9.93 -0.90
CA LEU A 85 -7.87 9.40 0.39
C LEU A 85 -6.41 9.79 0.69
N SER A 86 -5.68 10.29 -0.31
CA SER A 86 -4.29 10.75 -0.18
C SER A 86 -4.16 12.26 0.04
N GLN A 87 -5.28 12.99 0.15
CA GLN A 87 -5.27 14.44 0.32
C GLN A 87 -4.47 14.84 1.56
N GLY A 88 -3.47 15.70 1.38
CA GLY A 88 -2.62 16.19 2.47
C GLY A 88 -1.57 15.20 2.99
N LEU A 89 -1.47 13.98 2.41
CA LEU A 89 -0.49 12.96 2.84
C LEU A 89 0.88 13.08 2.14
N GLY A 90 0.98 13.89 1.09
CA GLY A 90 2.23 14.12 0.34
C GLY A 90 2.70 12.92 -0.50
N PRO A 91 1.86 12.31 -1.35
CA PRO A 91 2.30 11.25 -2.26
C PRO A 91 3.37 11.75 -3.23
N VAL A 92 4.35 10.90 -3.53
CA VAL A 92 5.48 11.21 -4.42
C VAL A 92 5.43 10.30 -5.64
N ALA A 93 5.53 10.90 -6.83
CA ALA A 93 5.64 10.19 -8.09
C ALA A 93 7.09 10.15 -8.59
N ASN A 94 7.58 8.96 -8.91
CA ASN A 94 8.88 8.72 -9.51
C ASN A 94 8.73 8.13 -10.92
N TYR A 95 9.27 8.83 -11.91
CA TYR A 95 9.22 8.46 -13.33
C TYR A 95 10.45 7.67 -13.80
N PHE A 96 11.45 7.50 -12.94
CA PHE A 96 12.73 6.85 -13.26
C PHE A 96 12.78 5.43 -12.67
N VAL A 97 11.77 4.61 -13.00
CA VAL A 97 11.68 3.22 -12.56
C VAL A 97 12.43 2.31 -13.52
N ALA A 98 13.15 1.30 -13.01
CA ALA A 98 13.89 0.35 -13.85
C ALA A 98 12.95 -0.71 -14.47
N PRO A 99 13.15 -1.15 -15.73
CA PRO A 99 14.10 -0.62 -16.70
C PRO A 99 13.71 0.82 -17.09
N ARG A 100 14.70 1.72 -17.21
CA ARG A 100 14.47 3.14 -17.47
C ARG A 100 13.90 3.35 -18.87
N SER A 101 12.58 3.18 -19.00
CA SER A 101 11.79 3.37 -20.20
C SER A 101 10.70 4.40 -19.94
N ALA A 102 10.39 5.23 -20.92
CA ALA A 102 9.21 6.08 -20.85
C ALA A 102 7.96 5.20 -20.65
N GLY A 103 7.01 5.66 -19.83
CA GLY A 103 5.75 4.95 -19.57
C GLY A 103 5.72 4.13 -18.28
N ARG A 104 6.65 4.37 -17.34
CA ARG A 104 6.56 3.83 -15.99
C ARG A 104 6.48 4.96 -14.97
N MET A 105 5.61 4.82 -13.98
CA MET A 105 5.53 5.73 -12.85
C MET A 105 5.30 4.91 -11.58
N LYS A 106 6.16 5.10 -10.58
CA LYS A 106 5.96 4.58 -9.24
C LYS A 106 5.41 5.69 -8.36
N VAL A 107 4.35 5.39 -7.62
CA VAL A 107 3.75 6.30 -6.65
C VAL A 107 3.91 5.70 -5.27
N THR A 108 4.45 6.47 -4.35
CA THR A 108 4.64 6.07 -2.95
C THR A 108 4.10 7.15 -2.03
N CYS A 109 3.44 6.73 -0.95
CA CYS A 109 2.97 7.62 0.10
C CYS A 109 3.11 6.93 1.45
N ALA A 110 3.44 7.71 2.49
CA ALA A 110 3.45 7.26 3.87
C ALA A 110 2.83 8.33 4.77
N SER A 111 2.11 7.90 5.80
CA SER A 111 1.40 8.76 6.74
C SER A 111 1.62 8.27 8.17
N ALA A 112 1.63 9.22 9.12
CA ALA A 112 1.66 8.92 10.55
C ALA A 112 0.31 8.39 11.07
N THR A 113 -0.79 8.71 10.37
CA THR A 113 -2.15 8.26 10.69
C THR A 113 -2.64 7.26 9.65
N PRO A 114 -3.31 6.17 10.06
CA PRO A 114 -3.91 5.24 9.12
C PRO A 114 -4.85 5.92 8.12
N ILE A 115 -4.75 5.50 6.87
CA ILE A 115 -5.69 5.84 5.80
C ILE A 115 -6.96 5.04 6.04
N SER A 116 -8.11 5.70 5.95
CA SER A 116 -9.43 5.10 6.23
C SER A 116 -10.41 5.44 5.13
N GLY A 117 -11.39 4.57 4.91
CA GLY A 117 -12.41 4.72 3.88
C GLY A 117 -12.11 3.97 2.59
N SER A 118 -12.99 4.13 1.60
CA SER A 118 -12.91 3.54 0.26
C SER A 118 -13.07 4.61 -0.81
N GLY A 119 -12.73 4.30 -2.07
CA GLY A 119 -12.90 5.20 -3.21
C GLY A 119 -11.58 5.58 -3.85
N VAL A 120 -11.47 6.82 -4.34
CA VAL A 120 -10.26 7.27 -5.05
C VAL A 120 -9.11 7.42 -4.05
N LEU A 121 -8.06 6.61 -4.24
CA LEU A 121 -6.82 6.74 -3.48
C LEU A 121 -6.04 7.96 -3.97
N ILE A 122 -5.86 8.07 -5.29
CA ILE A 122 -5.10 9.15 -5.93
C ILE A 122 -5.48 9.22 -7.42
N TYR A 123 -5.31 10.37 -8.05
CA TYR A 123 -5.42 10.53 -9.49
C TYR A 123 -4.05 10.51 -10.16
N LEU A 124 -3.99 9.91 -11.35
CA LEU A 124 -2.85 9.90 -12.27
C LEU A 124 -3.05 10.89 -13.42
#